data_AF-A0A0M8WHG8-F1
#
_entry.id   AF-A0A0M8WHG8-F1
#
_cell.length_a   1.000
_cell.length_b   1.000
_cell.length_c   1.000
_cell.angle_alpha   90.00
_cell.angle_beta   90.00
_cell.angle_gamma   90.00
#
_symmetry.space_group_name_H-M   'P 1'
#
loop_
_entity.id
_entity.type
_entity.pdbx_description
1 polymer ?
#
loop_
_entity_poly.entity_id
_entity_poly.type
_entity_poly.pdbx_seq_one_letter_code
_entity_poly.pdbx_strand_id
1 'polypeptide(L)' 'MAGARHFFARGTVSDTQLKNEIKSDIVAARGAQRELKAAGQYGAANRMGAAADEALDELNDVNNGTWRPKHA' A
#
# COMPACT_ATOMS: atom_id res chain seq x y z
N MET A 1 -0.11 7.49 2.70
CA MET A 1 -1.29 7.99 1.98
C MET A 1 -2.17 6.78 1.73
N ALA A 2 -3.41 6.77 2.24
CA ALA A 2 -4.34 5.67 2.00
C ALA A 2 -4.76 5.68 0.52
N GLY A 3 -4.66 4.55 -0.16
CA GLY A 3 -5.14 4.41 -1.54
C GLY A 3 -6.66 4.60 -1.63
N ALA A 4 -7.16 4.97 -2.81
CA ALA A 4 -8.59 5.25 -3.04
C ALA A 4 -9.52 4.11 -2.57
N ARG A 5 -9.04 2.87 -2.62
CA ARG A 5 -9.70 1.67 -2.09
C ARG A 5 -10.23 1.78 -0.65
N HIS A 6 -9.63 2.61 0.21
CA HIS A 6 -10.09 2.76 1.59
C HIS A 6 -11.32 3.67 1.76
N PHE A 7 -11.74 4.36 0.70
CA PHE A 7 -12.93 5.24 0.69
C PHE A 7 -14.16 4.58 0.07
N PHE A 8 -14.00 3.37 -0.46
CA PHE A 8 -15.11 2.59 -1.02
C PHE A 8 -15.45 1.42 -0.09
N ALA A 9 -16.74 1.07 -0.03
CA ALA A 9 -17.20 -0.06 0.76
C ALA A 9 -16.58 -1.37 0.26
N ARG A 10 -16.45 -2.36 1.16
CA ARG A 10 -16.02 -3.71 0.77
C ARG A 10 -16.98 -4.27 -0.29
N GLY A 11 -16.41 -4.76 -1.39
CA GLY A 11 -17.18 -5.34 -2.50
C GLY A 11 -17.49 -4.35 -3.63
N THR A 12 -17.21 -3.06 -3.47
CA THR A 12 -17.28 -2.09 -4.57
C THR A 12 -16.26 -2.38 -5.67
N VAL A 13 -15.07 -2.86 -5.30
CA VAL A 13 -14.04 -3.34 -6.22
C VAL A 13 -13.75 -4.82 -5.97
N SER A 14 -13.41 -5.54 -7.04
CA SER A 14 -13.05 -6.96 -6.95
C SER A 14 -11.75 -7.17 -6.18
N ASP A 15 -11.58 -8.34 -5.56
CA ASP A 15 -10.33 -8.69 -4.85
C ASP A 15 -9.12 -8.67 -5.79
N THR A 16 -9.30 -9.04 -7.05
CA THR A 16 -8.25 -8.95 -8.07
C THR A 16 -7.81 -7.52 -8.28
N GLN A 17 -8.76 -6.58 -8.41
CA GLN A 17 -8.45 -5.17 -8.56
C GLN A 17 -7.77 -4.62 -7.30
N LEU A 18 -8.30 -4.95 -6.12
CA LEU A 18 -7.75 -4.54 -4.83
C LEU A 18 -6.29 -5.00 -4.68
N LYS A 19 -5.99 -6.26 -4.98
CA LYS A 19 -4.63 -6.81 -4.94
C LYS A 19 -3.70 -6.13 -5.95
N ASN A 20 -4.19 -5.79 -7.14
CA ASN A 20 -3.38 -5.11 -8.16
C ASN A 20 -3.01 -3.69 -7.73
N GLU A 21 -3.97 -2.95 -7.17
CA GLU A 21 -3.73 -1.60 -6.63
C GLU A 21 -2.70 -1.64 -5.48
N ILE A 22 -2.89 -2.55 -4.52
CA ILE A 22 -1.96 -2.69 -3.38
C ILE A 22 -0.54 -3.06 -3.86
N LYS A 23 -0.41 -3.98 -4.82
CA LYS A 23 0.89 -4.34 -5.40
C LYS A 23 1.56 -3.17 -6.09
N SER A 24 0.79 -2.35 -6.81
CA SER A 24 1.31 -1.13 -7.45
C SER A 24 1.87 -0.16 -6.41
N ASP A 25 1.16 0.04 -5.30
CA ASP A 25 1.61 0.91 -4.20
C ASP A 25 2.90 0.40 -3.56
N ILE A 26 3.02 -0.92 -3.34
CA ILE A 26 4.26 -1.54 -2.80
C ILE A 26 5.44 -1.24 -3.71
N VAL A 27 5.28 -1.45 -5.02
CA VAL A 27 6.35 -1.21 -6.01
C VAL A 27 6.74 0.26 -6.04
N ALA A 28 5.76 1.18 -6.05
CA ALA A 28 6.00 2.61 -6.03
C ALA A 28 6.72 3.07 -4.75
N ALA A 29 6.25 2.61 -3.58
CA ALA A 29 6.86 2.93 -2.28
C ALA A 29 8.30 2.41 -2.18
N ARG A 30 8.57 1.18 -2.65
CA ARG A 30 9.94 0.62 -2.69
C ARG A 30 10.83 1.35 -3.69
N GLY A 31 10.30 1.78 -4.83
CA GLY A 31 10.99 2.65 -5.79
C GLY A 31 11.42 3.96 -5.15
N ALA A 32 10.45 4.71 -4.60
CA ALA A 32 10.68 5.96 -3.90
C ALA A 32 11.66 5.79 -2.72
N GLN A 33 11.56 4.71 -1.95
CA GLN A 33 12.50 4.41 -0.86
C GLN A 33 13.94 4.32 -1.38
N ARG A 34 14.19 3.65 -2.51
CA ARG A 34 15.54 3.53 -3.08
C ARG A 34 16.07 4.87 -3.58
N GLU A 35 15.25 5.64 -4.28
CA GLU A 35 15.61 6.96 -4.79
C GLU A 35 15.94 7.93 -3.65
N LEU A 36 15.12 7.95 -2.60
CA LEU A 36 15.34 8.79 -1.42
C LEU A 36 16.61 8.37 -0.65
N LYS A 37 16.91 7.07 -0.56
CA LYS A 37 18.19 6.59 0.01
C LYS A 37 19.38 7.06 -0.83
N ALA A 38 19.29 6.96 -2.16
CA ALA A 38 20.33 7.42 -3.07
C ALA A 38 20.55 8.94 -2.98
N ALA A 39 19.49 9.70 -2.73
CA ALA A 39 19.54 11.14 -2.48
C ALA A 39 19.96 11.53 -1.05
N GLY A 40 20.31 10.57 -0.18
CA GLY A 40 20.68 10.82 1.22
C GLY A 40 19.51 11.21 2.15
N GLN A 41 18.27 11.15 1.67
CA GLN A 41 17.06 11.50 2.42
C GLN A 41 16.52 10.31 3.23
N TYR A 42 17.32 9.79 4.16
CA TYR A 42 17.00 8.57 4.90
C TYR A 42 15.69 8.65 5.71
N GLY A 43 15.37 9.81 6.29
CA GLY A 43 14.12 10.01 7.02
C GLY A 43 12.88 9.82 6.14
N ALA A 44 12.91 10.37 4.92
CA ALA A 44 11.84 10.20 3.95
C ALA A 44 11.81 8.76 3.41
N ALA A 45 12.98 8.16 3.16
CA ALA A 45 13.09 6.78 2.73
C ALA A 45 12.50 5.79 3.77
N ASN A 46 12.68 6.04 5.06
CA ASN A 46 12.11 5.21 6.11
C ASN A 46 10.58 5.29 6.13
N ARG A 47 10.01 6.47 5.89
CA ARG A 47 8.55 6.64 5.74
C ARG A 47 8.01 5.86 4.54
N MET A 48 8.73 5.86 3.42
CA MET A 48 8.35 5.05 2.25
C MET A 48 8.49 3.55 2.53
N GLY A 49 9.49 3.14 3.33
CA GLY A 49 9.62 1.77 3.82
C GLY A 49 8.39 1.33 4.63
N ALA A 50 8.01 2.13 5.63
CA ALA A 50 6.83 1.87 6.45
C ALA A 50 5.53 1.81 5.61
N ALA A 51 5.37 2.70 4.62
CA ALA A 51 4.24 2.66 3.71
C ALA A 51 4.18 1.37 2.87
N ALA A 52 5.34 0.85 2.45
CA ALA A 52 5.41 -0.44 1.74
C ALA A 52 5.05 -1.61 2.66
N ASP A 53 5.47 -1.57 3.92
CA ASP A 53 5.16 -2.60 4.92
C ASP A 53 3.66 -2.61 5.26
N GLU A 54 3.05 -1.43 5.47
CA GLU A 54 1.60 -1.30 5.64
C GLU A 54 0.81 -1.87 4.45
N ALA A 55 1.27 -1.64 3.22
CA ALA A 55 0.63 -2.18 2.03
C ALA A 55 0.83 -3.71 1.90
N LEU A 56 1.93 -4.27 2.41
CA LEU A 56 2.13 -5.72 2.47
C LEU A 56 1.18 -6.38 3.47
N ASP A 57 0.99 -5.79 4.64
CA ASP A 57 0.00 -6.24 5.62
C ASP A 57 -1.41 -6.18 5.03
N GLU A 58 -1.71 -5.08 4.34
CA GLU A 58 -2.98 -4.93 3.65
C GLU A 58 -3.19 -6.02 2.58
N LEU A 59 -2.16 -6.34 1.78
CA LEU A 59 -2.23 -7.42 0.80
C LEU A 59 -2.53 -8.78 1.45
N ASN A 60 -1.91 -9.04 2.60
CA ASN A 60 -2.17 -10.25 3.38
C ASN A 60 -3.61 -10.29 3.88
N ASP A 61 -4.16 -9.17 4.35
CA ASP A 61 -5.57 -9.09 4.73
C ASP A 61 -6.51 -9.40 3.56
N VAL A 62 -6.19 -8.96 2.34
CA VAL A 62 -7.02 -9.31 1.17
C VAL A 62 -6.92 -10.80 0.87
N ASN A 63 -5.71 -11.37 0.96
CA ASN A 63 -5.51 -12.81 0.74
C ASN A 63 -6.23 -13.68 1.79
N ASN A 64 -6.31 -13.20 3.03
CA ASN A 64 -6.99 -13.87 4.13
C ASN A 64 -8.50 -13.59 4.18
N GLY A 65 -9.01 -12.71 3.31
CA GLY A 65 -10.42 -12.31 3.32
C GLY A 65 -10.80 -11.44 4.53
N THR A 66 -9.83 -10.95 5.30
CA THR A 66 -10.02 -10.11 6.50
C THR A 66 -9.99 -8.62 6.18
N TRP A 67 -9.63 -8.25 4.95
CA TRP A 67 -9.48 -6.85 4.55
C TRP A 67 -10.76 -6.03 4.72
N ARG A 68 -10.58 -4.82 5.26
CA ARG A 68 -11.64 -3.81 5.43
C ARG A 68 -11.13 -2.42 5.03
N PRO A 69 -12.00 -1.59 4.41
CA PRO A 69 -11.67 -0.20 4.15
C PRO A 69 -11.52 0.58 5.47
N LYS A 70 -10.57 1.52 5.51
CA LYS A 70 -10.23 2.30 6.72
C LYS A 70 -11.08 3.57 6.88
N HIS A 71 -11.72 4.03 5.80
CA HIS A 71 -12.39 5.35 5.72
C HIS A 71 -13.74 5.31 5.00
N ALA A 72 -14.33 4.12 4.82
CA ALA A 72 -15.59 3.92 4.09
C ALA A 72 -16.79 3.73 5.02
#